data_AF-A0A8H7HJB9-F1
#
_entry.id   AF-A0A8H7HJB9-F1
#
_cell.length_a   1.000
_cell.length_b   1.000
_cell.length_c   1.000
_cell.angle_alpha   90.00
_cell.angle_beta   90.00
_cell.angle_gamma   90.00
#
_symmetry.space_group_name_H-M   'P 1'
#
loop_
_entity.id
_entity.type
_entity.pdbx_description
1 polymer ?
#
loop_
_entity_poly.entity_id
_entity_poly.type
_entity_poly.pdbx_seq_one_letter_code
_entity_poly.pdbx_strand_id
1 'polypeptide(L)'
;MEKTNRNLSTSNVLMRSGKFQPRDVPATGPDKNAAVTLGATSDGCYRRSLIYSTHAKSNTMCENLCRQRKLESIVHEFSLCVQAAEIRNKSPSLTGSHPTRHSGSVPPNLPIRSYTMFPKLSTALLILTAAASVSAHGALVAVTGSNGVNGQGFGVVDSTPRDGTRRNPFQTDTSIIRDKEIASGDAGPCGRTLAGGVNDMGAQMEAAASAGLPSAAEDGTVTMTIHQVNGDGAGPYECGVSADASGKSFAAMKVVTNVPGENSRSNAKAQDFALVAQMPAGTTCTGGPNGDACVVRCRNAARAGPFGGCTAVTNAQPAANAKREVTVAEAEAALAEDLERRSVAVNKKRYVKSRVAGGKAGEWI
;
A
#
# COMPACT_ATOMS: atom_id res chain seq x y z
N MET A 1 13.46 10.35 68.47
CA MET A 1 12.65 9.66 69.49
C MET A 1 11.21 9.67 68.98
N GLU A 2 10.42 8.61 68.93
CA GLU A 2 10.58 7.16 68.81
C GLU A 2 9.15 6.59 68.94
N LYS A 3 8.74 5.76 67.98
CA LYS A 3 7.63 4.76 68.03
C LYS A 3 6.34 5.10 68.81
N THR A 4 5.20 4.93 68.13
CA THR A 4 4.40 3.72 68.43
C THR A 4 3.64 3.21 67.20
N ASN A 5 3.34 1.92 67.21
CA ASN A 5 2.82 1.12 66.10
C ASN A 5 1.48 0.49 66.51
N ARG A 6 0.53 0.27 65.59
CA ARG A 6 -0.60 -0.66 65.84
C ARG A 6 -1.21 -1.20 64.54
N ASN A 7 -1.09 -2.51 64.35
CA ASN A 7 -1.77 -3.31 63.32
C ASN A 7 -3.24 -3.59 63.67
N LEU A 8 -4.08 -3.81 62.65
CA LEU A 8 -5.32 -4.62 62.59
C LEU A 8 -5.86 -4.49 61.15
N SER A 9 -6.52 -5.46 60.50
CA SER A 9 -6.44 -6.93 60.52
C SER A 9 -7.02 -7.41 59.19
N THR A 10 -6.55 -8.55 58.67
CA THR A 10 -7.09 -9.16 57.45
C THR A 10 -8.51 -9.71 57.64
N SER A 11 -9.29 -9.75 56.56
CA SER A 11 -10.52 -10.55 56.47
C SER A 11 -10.77 -10.97 55.03
N ASN A 12 -10.64 -12.28 54.76
CA ASN A 12 -10.96 -12.89 53.47
C ASN A 12 -12.47 -12.92 53.26
N VAL A 13 -12.94 -12.53 52.07
CA VAL A 13 -14.31 -12.81 51.62
C VAL A 13 -14.29 -13.91 50.55
N LEU A 14 -15.06 -14.96 50.82
CA LEU A 14 -15.10 -16.21 50.09
C LEU A 14 -15.89 -16.07 48.77
N MET A 15 -15.23 -16.18 47.62
CA MET A 15 -15.90 -16.26 46.31
C MET A 15 -16.72 -17.55 46.20
N ARG A 16 -18.06 -17.43 46.13
CA ARG A 16 -18.96 -18.56 45.86
C ARG A 16 -19.31 -18.62 44.36
N SER A 17 -18.95 -19.74 43.72
CA SER A 17 -19.20 -20.00 42.31
C SER A 17 -20.67 -20.33 42.03
N GLY A 18 -21.37 -19.44 41.31
CA GLY A 18 -22.71 -19.69 40.77
C GLY A 18 -22.65 -20.09 39.30
N LYS A 19 -23.02 -21.34 38.97
CA LYS A 19 -23.16 -21.80 37.58
C LYS A 19 -24.46 -21.24 36.99
N PHE A 20 -24.37 -20.57 35.83
CA PHE A 20 -25.53 -20.22 35.01
C PHE A 20 -25.59 -21.14 33.79
N GLN A 21 -26.69 -21.87 33.61
CA GLN A 21 -26.97 -22.64 32.40
C GLN A 21 -27.99 -21.88 31.54
N PRO A 22 -27.82 -21.84 30.20
CA PRO A 22 -28.84 -21.30 29.31
C PRO A 22 -30.03 -22.25 29.20
N ARG A 23 -31.21 -21.71 28.88
CA ARG A 23 -32.40 -22.47 28.46
C ARG A 23 -32.64 -22.26 26.96
N ASP A 24 -33.09 -23.31 26.29
CA ASP A 24 -33.25 -23.39 24.83
C ASP A 24 -34.64 -22.94 24.30
N VAL A 25 -34.73 -22.93 22.96
CA VAL A 25 -35.93 -23.04 22.08
C VAL A 25 -36.89 -21.81 21.98
N PRO A 26 -37.63 -21.55 20.87
CA PRO A 26 -37.56 -22.05 19.47
C PRO A 26 -37.29 -20.97 18.39
N ALA A 27 -37.10 -21.44 17.15
CA ALA A 27 -37.15 -20.64 15.93
C ALA A 27 -38.52 -20.74 15.21
N THR A 28 -38.93 -19.68 14.49
CA THR A 28 -39.97 -19.70 13.43
C THR A 28 -39.70 -18.64 12.36
N GLY A 29 -39.65 -19.02 11.08
CA GLY A 29 -39.75 -18.12 9.91
C GLY A 29 -41.21 -17.67 9.64
N PRO A 30 -41.56 -17.07 8.46
CA PRO A 30 -40.94 -17.30 7.15
C PRO A 30 -40.63 -16.04 6.29
N ASP A 31 -40.14 -16.27 5.07
CA ASP A 31 -39.74 -15.30 4.03
C ASP A 31 -40.83 -14.31 3.58
N LYS A 32 -40.40 -13.17 2.98
CA LYS A 32 -40.83 -12.70 1.62
C LYS A 32 -39.78 -11.79 0.95
N ASN A 33 -39.69 -11.92 -0.37
CA ASN A 33 -38.76 -11.22 -1.27
C ASN A 33 -38.97 -9.71 -1.40
N ALA A 34 -37.89 -8.96 -1.65
CA ALA A 34 -37.84 -7.88 -2.64
C ALA A 34 -36.38 -7.50 -2.97
N ALA A 35 -35.89 -7.91 -4.15
CA ALA A 35 -34.68 -7.33 -4.73
C ALA A 35 -35.06 -6.00 -5.42
N VAL A 36 -34.25 -4.95 -5.23
CA VAL A 36 -34.32 -3.73 -6.05
C VAL A 36 -32.94 -3.44 -6.61
N THR A 37 -32.77 -3.82 -7.86
CA THR A 37 -31.67 -3.40 -8.73
C THR A 37 -31.77 -1.90 -8.97
N LEU A 38 -30.69 -1.14 -8.76
CA LEU A 38 -30.54 0.20 -9.32
C LEU A 38 -29.39 0.19 -10.32
N GLY A 39 -29.75 0.24 -11.60
CA GLY A 39 -28.81 0.32 -12.70
C GLY A 39 -28.28 1.74 -12.88
N ALA A 40 -27.10 1.84 -13.50
CA ALA A 40 -26.54 3.11 -13.93
C ALA A 40 -27.31 3.68 -15.15
N THR A 41 -27.53 4.99 -15.17
CA THR A 41 -27.78 5.77 -16.40
C THR A 41 -26.97 7.05 -16.37
N SER A 42 -26.64 7.54 -17.55
CA SER A 42 -25.59 8.53 -17.82
C SER A 42 -26.06 9.99 -17.84
N ASP A 43 -25.09 10.87 -18.06
CA ASP A 43 -25.22 12.21 -18.66
C ASP A 43 -25.88 13.32 -17.82
N GLY A 44 -25.02 14.03 -17.08
CA GLY A 44 -25.34 15.35 -16.54
C GLY A 44 -24.88 16.47 -17.47
N CYS A 45 -25.78 17.39 -17.83
CA CYS A 45 -25.41 18.71 -18.35
C CYS A 45 -26.53 19.72 -18.10
N TYR A 46 -26.40 20.58 -17.07
CA TYR A 46 -27.28 21.73 -16.89
C TYR A 46 -26.50 22.96 -16.41
N ARG A 47 -26.46 23.99 -17.25
CA ARG A 47 -26.01 25.33 -16.87
C ARG A 47 -27.14 26.05 -16.13
N ARG A 48 -26.81 26.73 -15.03
CA ARG A 48 -27.49 27.98 -14.66
C ARG A 48 -26.48 28.93 -14.03
N SER A 49 -26.43 30.16 -14.53
CA SER A 49 -25.53 31.22 -14.07
C SER A 49 -26.36 32.41 -13.65
N LEU A 50 -26.10 32.97 -12.46
CA LEU A 50 -26.54 34.29 -12.04
C LEU A 50 -25.49 34.95 -11.13
N ILE A 51 -24.98 36.07 -11.63
CA ILE A 51 -24.10 37.13 -11.10
C ILE A 51 -24.65 37.68 -9.76
N TYR A 52 -23.93 38.19 -8.74
CA TYR A 52 -22.64 38.91 -8.53
C TYR A 52 -22.04 38.52 -7.12
N SER A 53 -20.89 38.96 -6.56
CA SER A 53 -19.90 40.02 -6.87
C SER A 53 -18.48 39.76 -6.29
N THR A 54 -17.48 40.51 -6.78
CA THR A 54 -16.22 41.02 -6.16
C THR A 54 -15.58 40.34 -4.91
N HIS A 55 -14.47 39.60 -5.12
CA HIS A 55 -13.12 40.18 -4.97
C HIS A 55 -12.05 39.31 -5.68
N ALA A 56 -10.92 39.91 -6.08
CA ALA A 56 -10.02 39.34 -7.10
C ALA A 56 -8.85 38.50 -6.56
N LYS A 57 -8.63 37.32 -7.18
CA LYS A 57 -7.33 36.85 -7.73
C LYS A 57 -7.49 35.44 -8.37
N SER A 58 -7.88 35.40 -9.64
CA SER A 58 -7.92 34.17 -10.44
C SER A 58 -7.61 34.50 -11.90
N ASN A 59 -6.42 34.12 -12.37
CA ASN A 59 -6.05 34.20 -13.79
C ASN A 59 -4.96 33.16 -14.09
N THR A 60 -5.35 31.89 -14.30
CA THR A 60 -4.51 30.84 -14.95
C THR A 60 -5.22 29.50 -15.25
N MET A 61 -6.53 29.34 -15.02
CA MET A 61 -7.20 28.03 -15.12
C MET A 61 -8.11 27.80 -16.35
N CYS A 62 -8.38 28.82 -17.18
CA CYS A 62 -9.29 28.68 -18.33
C CYS A 62 -8.64 28.57 -19.72
N GLU A 63 -7.32 28.73 -19.86
CA GLU A 63 -6.65 28.51 -21.16
C GLU A 63 -6.25 27.04 -21.41
N ASN A 64 -6.04 26.26 -20.35
CA ASN A 64 -5.50 24.89 -20.48
C ASN A 64 -6.55 23.83 -20.90
N LEU A 65 -7.85 24.10 -20.72
CA LEU A 65 -8.92 23.14 -21.04
C LEU A 65 -9.33 23.13 -22.53
N CYS A 66 -8.95 24.15 -23.32
CA CYS A 66 -9.14 24.14 -24.78
C CYS A 66 -7.98 23.48 -25.56
N ARG A 67 -6.88 23.11 -24.88
CA ARG A 67 -5.68 22.55 -25.52
C ARG A 67 -5.52 21.03 -25.39
N GLN A 68 -6.52 20.32 -24.84
CA GLN A 68 -6.48 18.86 -24.61
C GLN A 68 -7.32 18.00 -25.58
N ARG A 69 -7.92 18.56 -26.64
CA ARG A 69 -8.56 17.77 -27.72
C ARG A 69 -7.83 17.86 -29.07
N LYS A 70 -6.49 17.83 -29.06
CA LYS A 70 -5.70 17.66 -30.30
C LYS A 70 -4.26 17.17 -30.06
N LEU A 71 -4.09 16.02 -29.42
CA LEU A 71 -2.80 15.33 -29.29
C LEU A 71 -2.96 13.81 -29.05
N GLU A 72 -3.93 13.20 -29.74
CA GLU A 72 -3.81 11.79 -30.13
C GLU A 72 -3.10 11.72 -31.49
N SER A 73 -2.28 10.70 -31.69
CA SER A 73 -1.29 10.53 -32.76
C SER A 73 0.02 11.32 -32.60
N ILE A 74 1.12 10.69 -33.02
CA ILE A 74 2.53 11.15 -32.98
C ILE A 74 3.19 11.16 -31.58
N VAL A 75 3.45 9.97 -31.02
CA VAL A 75 4.79 9.63 -30.49
C VAL A 75 5.09 8.16 -30.82
N HIS A 76 5.64 7.92 -32.01
CA HIS A 76 6.23 6.63 -32.37
C HIS A 76 7.65 6.82 -32.95
N GLU A 77 8.34 7.84 -32.45
CA GLU A 77 9.76 8.15 -32.65
C GLU A 77 10.21 9.05 -31.49
N PHE A 78 11.04 8.52 -30.59
CA PHE A 78 12.06 9.22 -29.78
C PHE A 78 12.72 8.20 -28.83
N SER A 79 13.34 7.19 -29.43
CA SER A 79 14.36 6.35 -28.79
C SER A 79 15.66 6.54 -29.58
N LEU A 80 16.81 6.44 -28.91
CA LEU A 80 18.16 6.79 -29.42
C LEU A 80 18.52 8.30 -29.42
N CYS A 81 18.72 8.91 -28.24
CA CYS A 81 19.62 10.07 -28.13
C CYS A 81 20.26 10.34 -26.75
N VAL A 82 20.50 9.31 -25.90
CA VAL A 82 21.35 9.46 -24.69
C VAL A 82 22.15 8.18 -24.42
N GLN A 83 23.28 7.99 -25.12
CA GLN A 83 24.37 7.06 -24.70
C GLN A 83 25.64 7.26 -25.54
N ALA A 84 26.20 8.48 -25.50
CA ALA A 84 27.48 8.81 -26.15
C ALA A 84 28.19 10.01 -25.47
N ALA A 85 28.28 10.03 -24.13
CA ALA A 85 28.78 11.21 -23.40
C ALA A 85 29.52 10.95 -22.08
N GLU A 86 30.22 9.82 -21.87
CA GLU A 86 31.02 9.65 -20.64
C GLU A 86 32.29 8.76 -20.79
N ILE A 87 33.15 9.05 -21.78
CA ILE A 87 34.56 8.64 -21.74
C ILE A 87 35.44 9.84 -22.12
N ARG A 88 35.70 10.73 -21.16
CA ARG A 88 36.77 11.75 -21.24
C ARG A 88 37.11 12.29 -19.85
N ASN A 89 38.02 11.61 -19.14
CA ASN A 89 39.15 12.20 -18.40
C ASN A 89 39.77 11.22 -17.39
N LYS A 90 40.93 10.64 -17.75
CA LYS A 90 42.18 10.68 -16.96
C LYS A 90 43.26 9.83 -17.63
N SER A 91 44.29 10.50 -18.14
CA SER A 91 45.60 9.90 -18.40
C SER A 91 46.62 10.62 -17.52
N PRO A 92 47.45 9.92 -16.73
CA PRO A 92 48.70 10.47 -16.22
C PRO A 92 49.80 10.36 -17.29
N SER A 93 50.71 11.32 -17.29
CA SER A 93 51.87 11.40 -18.18
C SER A 93 52.97 10.41 -17.80
N LEU A 94 53.59 9.74 -18.79
CA LEU A 94 54.98 9.29 -18.69
C LEU A 94 55.73 9.54 -20.00
N THR A 95 56.98 9.99 -19.85
CA THR A 95 57.93 10.42 -20.88
C THR A 95 58.90 9.29 -21.26
N GLY A 96 59.39 9.22 -22.51
CA GLY A 96 60.50 8.32 -22.82
C GLY A 96 60.86 8.13 -24.30
N SER A 97 61.79 8.95 -24.80
CA SER A 97 62.86 8.65 -25.79
C SER A 97 62.65 7.67 -26.97
N HIS A 98 62.86 8.21 -28.17
CA HIS A 98 63.30 7.55 -29.42
C HIS A 98 64.67 6.82 -29.25
N PRO A 99 65.13 5.90 -30.15
CA PRO A 99 65.54 6.32 -31.52
C PRO A 99 65.48 5.29 -32.70
N THR A 100 65.58 5.86 -33.91
CA THR A 100 66.23 5.37 -35.16
C THR A 100 65.78 4.10 -35.93
N ARG A 101 65.17 4.35 -37.11
CA ARG A 101 65.70 4.12 -38.48
C ARG A 101 66.09 2.69 -38.94
N HIS A 102 65.47 2.20 -40.02
CA HIS A 102 66.18 1.83 -41.26
C HIS A 102 65.26 1.75 -42.50
N SER A 103 65.83 1.95 -43.69
CA SER A 103 65.17 2.01 -45.01
C SER A 103 65.44 0.74 -45.83
N GLY A 104 64.51 0.34 -46.71
CA GLY A 104 64.67 -0.81 -47.63
C GLY A 104 63.52 -0.90 -48.65
N SER A 105 63.80 -1.37 -49.87
CA SER A 105 62.99 -1.12 -51.07
C SER A 105 62.58 -2.38 -51.89
N VAL A 106 61.27 -2.51 -52.20
CA VAL A 106 60.61 -2.63 -53.55
C VAL A 106 61.34 -3.43 -54.69
N PRO A 107 60.67 -4.20 -55.61
CA PRO A 107 59.55 -5.18 -55.59
C PRO A 107 59.95 -6.46 -56.45
N PRO A 108 59.20 -7.01 -57.46
CA PRO A 108 57.77 -7.39 -57.63
C PRO A 108 57.56 -8.89 -58.03
N ASN A 109 56.31 -9.41 -58.01
CA ASN A 109 55.60 -10.02 -59.18
C ASN A 109 54.37 -10.95 -58.89
N LEU A 110 53.35 -10.83 -59.77
CA LEU A 110 52.25 -11.77 -60.13
C LEU A 110 51.19 -12.20 -59.06
N PRO A 111 49.95 -12.58 -59.48
CA PRO A 111 49.10 -11.86 -60.42
C PRO A 111 47.62 -11.71 -59.92
N ILE A 112 46.85 -10.93 -60.68
CA ILE A 112 45.45 -10.57 -60.44
C ILE A 112 44.51 -11.80 -60.54
N ARG A 113 43.53 -11.90 -59.62
CA ARG A 113 42.28 -12.64 -59.90
C ARG A 113 41.05 -11.88 -59.37
N SER A 114 40.51 -11.02 -60.23
CA SER A 114 39.27 -10.29 -59.99
C SER A 114 38.07 -11.23 -59.92
N TYR A 115 37.33 -11.21 -58.81
CA TYR A 115 35.94 -11.65 -58.77
C TYR A 115 35.07 -10.58 -58.12
N THR A 116 34.52 -9.73 -58.97
CA THR A 116 33.35 -8.92 -58.64
C THR A 116 32.14 -9.84 -58.47
N MET A 117 31.64 -9.99 -57.25
CA MET A 117 30.22 -10.27 -57.05
C MET A 117 29.75 -9.71 -55.71
N PHE A 118 28.92 -8.68 -55.76
CA PHE A 118 28.13 -8.21 -54.63
C PHE A 118 26.87 -9.07 -54.50
N PRO A 119 26.68 -9.83 -53.41
CA PRO A 119 25.36 -10.14 -52.93
C PRO A 119 24.96 -9.08 -51.90
N LYS A 120 23.98 -8.24 -52.26
CA LYS A 120 23.23 -7.44 -51.26
C LYS A 120 22.39 -8.40 -50.42
N LEU A 121 22.91 -8.92 -49.31
CA LEU A 121 22.07 -9.50 -48.27
C LEU A 121 21.76 -8.43 -47.22
N SER A 122 20.50 -8.02 -47.23
CA SER A 122 19.95 -6.94 -46.43
C SER A 122 20.13 -7.16 -44.93
N THR A 123 20.50 -6.07 -44.26
CA THR A 123 20.34 -5.83 -42.84
C THR A 123 18.89 -6.15 -42.40
N ALA A 124 18.71 -7.22 -41.62
CA ALA A 124 17.41 -7.56 -41.03
C ALA A 124 17.57 -8.41 -39.74
N LEU A 125 18.49 -8.03 -38.86
CA LEU A 125 18.48 -8.56 -37.49
C LEU A 125 17.35 -7.88 -36.71
N LEU A 126 16.13 -8.41 -36.87
CA LEU A 126 14.98 -8.06 -36.03
C LEU A 126 15.26 -8.55 -34.61
N ILE A 127 15.90 -7.71 -33.81
CA ILE A 127 15.96 -7.88 -32.36
C ILE A 127 14.55 -7.65 -31.84
N LEU A 128 13.76 -8.72 -31.78
CA LEU A 128 12.45 -8.73 -31.14
C LEU A 128 12.68 -8.57 -29.62
N THR A 129 12.85 -7.32 -29.19
CA THR A 129 12.77 -6.93 -27.79
C THR A 129 11.32 -7.08 -27.35
N ALA A 130 10.93 -8.32 -27.09
CA ALA A 130 9.75 -8.63 -26.30
C ALA A 130 9.97 -8.01 -24.92
N ALA A 131 9.53 -6.76 -24.76
CA ALA A 131 9.33 -6.13 -23.48
C ALA A 131 8.22 -6.89 -22.77
N ALA A 132 8.58 -8.03 -22.19
CA ALA A 132 7.78 -8.73 -21.23
C ALA A 132 7.52 -7.73 -20.11
N SER A 133 6.36 -7.08 -20.18
CA SER A 133 5.78 -6.30 -19.10
C SER A 133 5.43 -7.30 -18.03
N VAL A 134 6.44 -7.74 -17.28
CA VAL A 134 6.29 -8.81 -16.32
C VAL A 134 5.36 -8.30 -15.23
N SER A 135 4.11 -8.69 -15.27
CA SER A 135 3.17 -8.46 -14.18
C SER A 135 3.78 -9.14 -12.97
N ALA A 136 4.28 -8.39 -11.99
CA ALA A 136 5.08 -8.94 -10.92
C ALA A 136 4.62 -8.38 -9.58
N HIS A 137 4.29 -9.25 -8.63
CA HIS A 137 3.41 -8.85 -7.52
C HIS A 137 3.75 -9.59 -6.22
N GLY A 138 4.30 -8.84 -5.27
CA GLY A 138 4.43 -9.22 -3.86
C GLY A 138 3.87 -8.09 -2.99
N ALA A 139 2.70 -8.31 -2.38
CA ALA A 139 1.97 -7.29 -1.63
C ALA A 139 2.25 -7.40 -0.13
N LEU A 140 2.47 -6.28 0.56
CA LEU A 140 2.62 -6.25 2.02
C LEU A 140 1.24 -6.31 2.68
N VAL A 141 0.68 -7.50 2.82
CA VAL A 141 -0.74 -7.70 3.19
C VAL A 141 -1.03 -7.57 4.68
N ALA A 142 -0.05 -7.82 5.55
CA ALA A 142 -0.25 -7.77 7.00
C ALA A 142 1.00 -7.30 7.75
N VAL A 143 0.77 -6.72 8.92
CA VAL A 143 1.78 -6.36 9.93
C VAL A 143 1.29 -6.81 11.28
N THR A 144 2.12 -7.53 12.02
CA THR A 144 1.80 -8.01 13.36
C THR A 144 2.54 -7.16 14.38
N GLY A 145 1.80 -6.34 15.13
CA GLY A 145 2.33 -5.49 16.18
C GLY A 145 2.57 -6.25 17.48
N SER A 146 3.61 -5.87 18.23
CA SER A 146 3.89 -6.49 19.54
C SER A 146 2.85 -6.13 20.60
N ASN A 147 2.16 -4.99 20.44
CA ASN A 147 0.98 -4.59 21.18
C ASN A 147 -0.30 -5.40 20.88
N GLY A 148 -0.22 -6.44 20.04
CA GLY A 148 -1.37 -7.28 19.66
C GLY A 148 -2.32 -6.65 18.64
N VAL A 149 -2.01 -5.44 18.15
CA VAL A 149 -2.71 -4.80 17.04
C VAL A 149 -2.12 -5.30 15.73
N ASN A 150 -2.96 -5.63 14.77
CA ASN A 150 -2.55 -5.94 13.40
C ASN A 150 -2.83 -4.75 12.48
N GLY A 151 -1.91 -4.47 11.57
CA GLY A 151 -2.08 -3.51 10.48
C GLY A 151 -1.93 -4.17 9.11
N GLN A 152 -1.98 -3.36 8.06
CA GLN A 152 -1.76 -3.78 6.67
C GLN A 152 -0.85 -2.81 5.92
N GLY A 153 -0.46 -3.15 4.70
CA GLY A 153 0.27 -2.24 3.82
C GLY A 153 -0.61 -1.15 3.24
N PHE A 154 0.00 -0.04 2.86
CA PHE A 154 -0.68 1.05 2.17
C PHE A 154 -1.11 0.62 0.76
N GLY A 155 -2.34 0.98 0.40
CA GLY A 155 -2.97 0.63 -0.88
C GLY A 155 -3.53 -0.79 -0.96
N VAL A 156 -3.36 -1.62 0.08
CA VAL A 156 -3.93 -2.96 0.19
C VAL A 156 -5.45 -2.88 0.35
N VAL A 157 -6.17 -3.81 -0.26
CA VAL A 157 -7.63 -3.89 -0.20
C VAL A 157 -8.05 -5.29 0.24
N ASP A 158 -8.74 -5.41 1.37
CA ASP A 158 -9.13 -6.70 1.96
C ASP A 158 -9.93 -7.59 1.00
N SER A 159 -10.78 -6.99 0.17
CA SER A 159 -11.61 -7.70 -0.80
C SER A 159 -10.88 -8.17 -2.07
N THR A 160 -9.59 -7.87 -2.24
CA THR A 160 -8.77 -8.42 -3.33
C THR A 160 -8.55 -9.93 -3.09
N PRO A 161 -9.02 -10.83 -3.98
CA PRO A 161 -8.69 -12.25 -3.88
C PRO A 161 -7.18 -12.46 -4.07
N ARG A 162 -6.56 -13.38 -3.33
CA ARG A 162 -5.10 -13.64 -3.38
C ARG A 162 -4.76 -15.12 -3.54
N ASP A 163 -5.68 -15.86 -4.14
CA ASP A 163 -5.65 -17.31 -4.40
C ASP A 163 -5.24 -17.64 -5.86
N GLY A 164 -4.88 -16.65 -6.66
CA GLY A 164 -4.55 -16.80 -8.08
C GLY A 164 -3.39 -15.94 -8.54
N THR A 165 -2.93 -16.15 -9.78
CA THR A 165 -1.66 -15.59 -10.30
C THR A 165 -1.82 -14.59 -11.44
N ARG A 166 -3.05 -14.18 -11.75
CA ARG A 166 -3.39 -13.28 -12.87
C ARG A 166 -3.40 -11.80 -12.42
N ARG A 167 -3.14 -10.88 -13.36
CA ARG A 167 -3.15 -9.42 -13.12
C ARG A 167 -4.48 -8.86 -12.59
N ASN A 168 -5.58 -9.51 -12.94
CA ASN A 168 -6.91 -9.15 -12.44
C ASN A 168 -7.62 -10.45 -12.00
N PRO A 169 -8.17 -10.54 -10.78
CA PRO A 169 -8.14 -9.52 -9.72
C PRO A 169 -6.90 -9.57 -8.82
N PHE A 170 -6.11 -10.64 -8.85
CA PHE A 170 -5.21 -11.04 -7.74
C PHE A 170 -3.98 -10.16 -7.46
N GLN A 171 -3.85 -9.03 -8.15
CA GLN A 171 -2.65 -8.23 -8.28
C GLN A 171 -2.93 -6.73 -8.21
N THR A 172 -4.20 -6.33 -8.11
CA THR A 172 -4.61 -4.94 -8.36
C THR A 172 -4.20 -3.97 -7.25
N ASP A 173 -3.94 -4.47 -6.05
CA ASP A 173 -3.59 -3.70 -4.85
C ASP A 173 -2.11 -3.84 -4.42
N THR A 174 -1.27 -4.53 -5.20
CA THR A 174 0.17 -4.54 -4.93
C THR A 174 0.78 -3.18 -5.24
N SER A 175 1.58 -2.67 -4.31
CA SER A 175 2.29 -1.41 -4.49
C SER A 175 3.49 -1.56 -5.42
N ILE A 176 3.57 -0.68 -6.42
CA ILE A 176 4.68 -0.54 -7.37
C ILE A 176 5.48 0.69 -6.94
N ILE A 177 6.72 0.51 -6.48
CA ILE A 177 7.52 1.54 -5.77
C ILE A 177 8.79 1.88 -6.57
N ARG A 178 8.61 2.49 -7.74
CA ARG A 178 9.69 2.82 -8.70
C ARG A 178 10.35 4.16 -8.37
N ASP A 179 11.68 4.17 -8.22
CA ASP A 179 12.43 5.42 -7.98
C ASP A 179 12.25 6.45 -9.09
N LYS A 180 12.06 6.02 -10.36
CA LYS A 180 11.74 6.92 -11.46
C LYS A 180 10.40 7.66 -11.24
N GLU A 181 9.37 6.96 -10.77
CA GLU A 181 8.03 7.53 -10.55
C GLU A 181 8.02 8.44 -9.30
N ILE A 182 8.84 8.11 -8.29
CA ILE A 182 9.09 8.96 -7.12
C ILE A 182 9.82 10.25 -7.53
N ALA A 183 10.84 10.14 -8.39
CA ALA A 183 11.65 11.28 -8.82
C ALA A 183 10.92 12.22 -9.81
N SER A 184 9.98 11.71 -10.61
CA SER A 184 9.12 12.53 -11.49
C SER A 184 7.91 13.11 -10.76
N GLY A 185 7.53 12.57 -9.61
CA GLY A 185 6.28 12.91 -8.91
C GLY A 185 5.05 12.17 -9.44
N ASP A 186 5.21 11.18 -10.32
CA ASP A 186 4.13 10.32 -10.81
C ASP A 186 3.58 9.38 -9.69
N ALA A 187 4.37 9.16 -8.63
CA ALA A 187 3.96 8.43 -7.43
C ALA A 187 4.67 8.96 -6.17
N GLY A 188 4.05 8.77 -5.01
CA GLY A 188 4.70 9.02 -3.72
C GLY A 188 5.76 7.96 -3.38
N PRO A 189 6.52 8.12 -2.29
CA PRO A 189 7.60 7.20 -1.90
C PRO A 189 7.09 5.80 -1.50
N CYS A 190 5.78 5.67 -1.25
CA CYS A 190 5.06 4.42 -1.05
C CYS A 190 4.47 3.81 -2.33
N GLY A 191 4.78 4.40 -3.49
CA GLY A 191 4.36 3.92 -4.79
C GLY A 191 2.89 4.12 -5.10
N ARG A 192 2.37 3.23 -5.94
CA ARG A 192 0.99 3.22 -6.42
C ARG A 192 0.51 1.80 -6.70
N THR A 193 -0.79 1.58 -6.64
CA THR A 193 -1.43 0.31 -7.02
C THR A 193 -2.18 0.44 -8.35
N LEU A 194 -2.69 -0.67 -8.90
CA LEU A 194 -3.49 -0.63 -10.13
C LEU A 194 -4.96 -0.24 -9.87
N ALA A 195 -5.49 -0.56 -8.70
CA ALA A 195 -6.86 -0.23 -8.29
C ALA A 195 -6.97 1.15 -7.63
N GLY A 196 -6.07 1.46 -6.69
CA GLY A 196 -6.12 2.69 -5.87
C GLY A 196 -5.39 3.89 -6.46
N GLY A 197 -4.56 3.70 -7.50
CA GLY A 197 -3.68 4.76 -7.99
C GLY A 197 -2.55 5.04 -7.00
N VAL A 198 -2.14 6.31 -6.87
CA VAL A 198 -1.03 6.71 -5.97
C VAL A 198 -1.43 6.48 -4.51
N ASN A 199 -0.54 5.85 -3.75
CA ASN A 199 -0.73 5.65 -2.31
C ASN A 199 -0.57 6.98 -1.57
N ASP A 200 -1.69 7.66 -1.28
CA ASP A 200 -1.73 8.85 -0.43
C ASP A 200 -1.35 8.48 1.00
N MET A 201 -0.09 8.76 1.37
CA MET A 201 0.43 8.46 2.71
C MET A 201 -0.30 9.19 3.83
N GLY A 202 -0.83 10.39 3.58
CA GLY A 202 -1.54 11.16 4.60
C GLY A 202 -2.87 10.49 4.92
N ALA A 203 -3.68 10.25 3.90
CA ALA A 203 -4.96 9.57 4.05
C ALA A 203 -4.81 8.12 4.57
N GLN A 204 -3.79 7.38 4.12
CA GLN A 204 -3.51 6.02 4.56
C GLN A 204 -3.01 5.97 6.02
N MET A 205 -2.17 6.93 6.44
CA MET A 205 -1.74 7.06 7.83
C MET A 205 -2.90 7.43 8.76
N GLU A 206 -3.76 8.37 8.36
CA GLU A 206 -4.95 8.76 9.14
C GLU A 206 -5.90 7.57 9.36
N ALA A 207 -6.16 6.80 8.29
CA ALA A 207 -6.98 5.59 8.35
C ALA A 207 -6.35 4.49 9.22
N ALA A 208 -5.04 4.26 9.10
CA ALA A 208 -4.32 3.29 9.92
C ALA A 208 -4.27 3.70 11.40
N ALA A 209 -4.03 4.99 11.70
CA ALA A 209 -4.08 5.52 13.05
C ALA A 209 -5.47 5.38 13.68
N SER A 210 -6.52 5.66 12.90
CA SER A 210 -7.93 5.50 13.33
C SER A 210 -8.32 4.04 13.61
N ALA A 211 -7.71 3.08 12.91
CA ALA A 211 -7.88 1.64 13.15
C ALA A 211 -7.04 1.11 14.33
N GLY A 212 -6.04 1.87 14.77
CA GLY A 212 -4.99 1.45 15.70
C GLY A 212 -3.76 0.93 14.95
N LEU A 213 -2.58 1.37 15.39
CA LEU A 213 -1.30 1.01 14.76
C LEU A 213 -0.64 -0.21 15.42
N PRO A 214 -0.07 -1.14 14.63
CA PRO A 214 0.81 -2.19 15.14
C PRO A 214 2.10 -1.58 15.69
N SER A 215 2.51 -1.96 16.91
CA SER A 215 3.78 -1.50 17.47
C SER A 215 4.96 -2.32 16.96
N ALA A 216 6.13 -1.69 16.83
CA ALA A 216 7.39 -2.43 16.80
C ALA A 216 7.56 -3.29 18.09
N ALA A 217 8.45 -4.28 18.03
CA ALA A 217 8.97 -4.98 19.20
C ALA A 217 9.99 -4.11 19.95
N GLU A 218 10.32 -4.49 21.20
CA GLU A 218 11.26 -3.75 22.07
C GLU A 218 12.67 -3.58 21.46
N ASP A 219 13.08 -4.48 20.58
CA ASP A 219 14.35 -4.43 19.84
C ASP A 219 14.27 -3.63 18.52
N GLY A 220 13.13 -2.97 18.26
CA GLY A 220 12.85 -2.25 17.00
C GLY A 220 12.43 -3.15 15.83
N THR A 221 12.17 -4.44 16.06
CA THR A 221 11.75 -5.37 15.00
C THR A 221 10.28 -5.18 14.61
N VAL A 222 10.02 -5.17 13.30
CA VAL A 222 8.68 -5.14 12.70
C VAL A 222 8.45 -6.43 11.92
N THR A 223 7.34 -7.12 12.22
CA THR A 223 6.95 -8.38 11.58
C THR A 223 5.87 -8.10 10.54
N MET A 224 6.16 -8.41 9.28
CA MET A 224 5.29 -8.18 8.12
C MET A 224 5.05 -9.49 7.37
N THR A 225 3.97 -9.55 6.60
CA THR A 225 3.69 -10.63 5.64
C THR A 225 3.70 -10.07 4.23
N ILE A 226 4.56 -10.62 3.37
CA ILE A 226 4.51 -10.43 1.94
C ILE A 226 3.71 -11.58 1.34
N HIS A 227 2.59 -11.27 0.71
CA HIS A 227 1.88 -12.19 -0.16
C HIS A 227 2.54 -12.18 -1.55
N GLN A 228 3.29 -13.23 -1.88
CA GLN A 228 3.86 -13.43 -3.21
C GLN A 228 2.78 -14.01 -4.13
N VAL A 229 2.17 -13.15 -4.97
CA VAL A 229 1.14 -13.57 -5.92
C VAL A 229 1.74 -14.44 -7.02
N ASN A 230 2.87 -14.03 -7.59
CA ASN A 230 3.52 -14.74 -8.68
C ASN A 230 5.06 -14.68 -8.60
N GLY A 231 5.76 -15.24 -9.59
CA GLY A 231 7.17 -15.66 -9.49
C GLY A 231 8.23 -14.56 -9.33
N ASP A 232 7.80 -13.32 -9.09
CA ASP A 232 8.56 -12.07 -9.06
C ASP A 232 8.11 -11.09 -7.95
N GLY A 233 7.12 -11.49 -7.15
CA GLY A 233 6.92 -10.95 -5.79
C GLY A 233 7.83 -11.60 -4.75
N ALA A 234 8.88 -12.30 -5.19
CA ALA A 234 9.82 -12.98 -4.32
C ALA A 234 10.91 -12.02 -3.81
N GLY A 235 11.73 -12.48 -2.87
CA GLY A 235 12.84 -11.69 -2.34
C GLY A 235 14.16 -11.82 -3.12
N PRO A 236 15.24 -11.18 -2.62
CA PRO A 236 15.27 -10.43 -1.37
C PRO A 236 14.52 -9.09 -1.45
N TYR A 237 13.90 -8.72 -0.34
CA TYR A 237 13.38 -7.39 -0.05
C TYR A 237 14.41 -6.56 0.70
N GLU A 238 14.44 -5.26 0.42
CA GLU A 238 15.09 -4.24 1.23
C GLU A 238 14.02 -3.43 1.97
N CYS A 239 14.27 -3.08 3.22
CA CYS A 239 13.37 -2.30 4.05
C CYS A 239 14.05 -1.02 4.57
N GLY A 240 13.28 0.03 4.76
CA GLY A 240 13.73 1.27 5.40
C GLY A 240 12.61 1.95 6.17
N VAL A 241 12.97 2.78 7.16
CA VAL A 241 12.02 3.47 8.05
C VAL A 241 12.15 5.00 7.93
N SER A 242 11.01 5.67 7.74
CA SER A 242 10.81 7.11 7.87
C SER A 242 10.25 7.36 9.27
N ALA A 243 11.13 7.82 10.18
CA ALA A 243 10.80 8.04 11.59
C ALA A 243 9.76 9.15 11.81
N ASP A 244 9.79 10.16 10.93
CA ASP A 244 8.86 11.29 10.88
C ASP A 244 7.57 11.00 10.08
N ALA A 245 7.40 9.77 9.61
CA ALA A 245 6.36 9.32 8.67
C ALA A 245 6.23 10.12 7.35
N SER A 246 7.15 11.04 7.04
CA SER A 246 7.01 11.93 5.87
C SER A 246 7.34 11.24 4.54
N GLY A 247 8.02 10.09 4.58
CA GLY A 247 8.51 9.36 3.41
C GLY A 247 9.62 10.07 2.63
N LYS A 248 10.13 11.22 3.12
CA LYS A 248 11.20 11.99 2.45
C LYS A 248 12.57 11.30 2.54
N SER A 249 12.82 10.58 3.63
CA SER A 249 14.02 9.79 3.84
C SER A 249 13.66 8.46 4.51
N PHE A 250 14.44 7.43 4.22
CA PHE A 250 14.30 6.11 4.84
C PHE A 250 15.66 5.67 5.35
N ALA A 251 15.80 5.53 6.66
CA ALA A 251 16.97 4.88 7.25
C ALA A 251 16.88 3.36 6.99
N ALA A 252 17.97 2.75 6.54
CA ALA A 252 17.98 1.33 6.19
C ALA A 252 17.65 0.45 7.41
N MET A 253 16.72 -0.48 7.25
CA MET A 253 16.39 -1.48 8.26
C MET A 253 17.17 -2.77 7.99
N LYS A 254 17.63 -3.43 9.05
CA LYS A 254 18.27 -4.74 8.95
C LYS A 254 17.18 -5.79 8.72
N VAL A 255 17.09 -6.37 7.52
CA VAL A 255 16.16 -7.48 7.26
C VAL A 255 16.69 -8.74 7.95
N VAL A 256 15.95 -9.22 8.94
CA VAL A 256 16.27 -10.38 9.80
C VAL A 256 15.75 -11.67 9.19
N THR A 257 14.51 -11.66 8.70
CA THR A 257 13.92 -12.74 7.89
C THR A 257 13.47 -12.13 6.58
N ASN A 258 13.92 -12.70 5.46
CA ASN A 258 13.60 -12.19 4.12
C ASN A 258 12.72 -13.20 3.36
N VAL A 259 11.92 -12.69 2.42
CA VAL A 259 11.13 -13.52 1.51
C VAL A 259 12.09 -14.38 0.68
N PRO A 260 11.88 -15.71 0.56
CA PRO A 260 12.73 -16.56 -0.27
C PRO A 260 12.71 -16.13 -1.74
N GLY A 261 13.87 -16.10 -2.37
CA GLY A 261 14.01 -15.80 -3.79
C GLY A 261 15.43 -15.37 -4.17
N GLU A 262 15.71 -15.39 -5.48
CA GLU A 262 16.96 -14.92 -6.05
C GLU A 262 16.65 -13.85 -7.10
N ASN A 263 17.29 -12.67 -7.02
CA ASN A 263 17.03 -11.55 -7.93
C ASN A 263 15.52 -11.18 -8.02
N SER A 264 14.82 -11.22 -6.89
CA SER A 264 13.36 -11.06 -6.77
C SER A 264 12.53 -12.19 -7.40
N ARG A 265 13.11 -13.35 -7.71
CA ARG A 265 12.42 -14.48 -8.38
C ARG A 265 12.30 -15.73 -7.50
N SER A 266 11.15 -16.42 -7.60
CA SER A 266 10.99 -17.77 -7.04
C SER A 266 9.86 -18.54 -7.77
N ASN A 267 9.76 -19.85 -7.49
CA ASN A 267 8.69 -20.69 -8.04
C ASN A 267 7.37 -20.60 -7.26
N ALA A 268 7.30 -19.91 -6.13
CA ALA A 268 6.07 -19.73 -5.35
C ALA A 268 4.99 -18.94 -6.10
N LYS A 269 3.73 -19.20 -5.77
CA LYS A 269 2.51 -18.66 -6.40
C LYS A 269 1.44 -18.58 -5.32
N ALA A 270 0.73 -17.45 -5.23
CA ALA A 270 -0.32 -17.20 -4.24
C ALA A 270 0.07 -17.66 -2.81
N GLN A 271 1.24 -17.23 -2.33
CA GLN A 271 1.84 -17.74 -1.09
C GLN A 271 2.35 -16.60 -0.19
N ASP A 272 2.00 -16.69 1.09
CA ASP A 272 2.48 -15.78 2.13
C ASP A 272 3.88 -16.15 2.63
N PHE A 273 4.71 -15.14 2.83
CA PHE A 273 6.04 -15.24 3.42
C PHE A 273 6.24 -14.17 4.48
N ALA A 274 6.85 -14.56 5.60
CA ALA A 274 7.27 -13.61 6.63
C ALA A 274 8.41 -12.72 6.11
N LEU A 275 8.28 -11.42 6.35
CA LEU A 275 9.33 -10.42 6.17
C LEU A 275 9.51 -9.70 7.51
N VAL A 276 10.67 -9.89 8.14
CA VAL A 276 10.97 -9.36 9.47
C VAL A 276 12.14 -8.41 9.33
N ALA A 277 11.96 -7.14 9.69
CA ALA A 277 12.98 -6.11 9.57
C ALA A 277 13.12 -5.30 10.86
N GLN A 278 14.36 -5.05 11.26
CA GLN A 278 14.73 -4.33 12.47
C GLN A 278 15.10 -2.89 12.14
N MET A 279 14.45 -1.94 12.83
CA MET A 279 14.81 -0.52 12.74
C MET A 279 16.25 -0.27 13.24
N PRO A 280 16.91 0.82 12.77
CA PRO A 280 18.13 1.29 13.41
C PRO A 280 17.94 1.50 14.92
N ALA A 281 18.97 1.17 15.71
CA ALA A 281 18.93 1.38 17.16
C ALA A 281 18.70 2.86 17.49
N GLY A 282 17.80 3.14 18.44
CA GLY A 282 17.41 4.50 18.80
C GLY A 282 16.46 5.19 17.82
N THR A 283 15.84 4.46 16.87
CA THR A 283 14.73 5.00 16.08
C THR A 283 13.54 5.30 16.97
N THR A 284 13.12 6.57 17.01
CA THR A 284 11.88 7.01 17.64
C THR A 284 10.93 7.48 16.55
N CYS A 285 9.74 6.89 16.50
CA CYS A 285 8.65 7.30 15.64
C CYS A 285 8.02 8.61 16.16
N THR A 286 7.91 9.62 15.30
CA THR A 286 7.46 10.98 15.64
C THR A 286 6.40 11.55 14.69
N GLY A 287 5.98 10.76 13.70
CA GLY A 287 4.98 11.15 12.70
C GLY A 287 3.56 10.71 13.04
N GLY A 288 2.67 10.87 12.06
CA GLY A 288 1.24 10.53 12.18
C GLY A 288 0.44 11.45 13.12
N PRO A 289 -0.87 11.20 13.30
CA PRO A 289 -1.77 12.12 14.01
C PRO A 289 -1.47 12.22 15.52
N ASN A 290 -0.95 11.15 16.10
CA ASN A 290 -0.61 11.06 17.53
C ASN A 290 0.85 11.42 17.83
N GLY A 291 1.68 11.67 16.80
CA GLY A 291 3.11 11.97 16.96
C GLY A 291 3.98 10.78 17.39
N ASP A 292 3.53 9.55 17.15
CA ASP A 292 4.17 8.30 17.59
C ASP A 292 4.37 7.26 16.47
N ALA A 293 4.09 7.63 15.21
CA ALA A 293 4.06 6.72 14.07
C ALA A 293 5.27 6.88 13.13
N CYS A 294 5.82 5.74 12.70
CA CYS A 294 6.79 5.62 11.62
C CYS A 294 6.09 5.12 10.34
N VAL A 295 6.70 5.39 9.18
CA VAL A 295 6.40 4.64 7.95
C VAL A 295 7.56 3.71 7.62
N VAL A 296 7.29 2.40 7.64
CA VAL A 296 8.20 1.38 7.12
C VAL A 296 7.89 1.16 5.65
N ARG A 297 8.91 1.13 4.79
CA ARG A 297 8.81 0.81 3.36
C ARG A 297 9.68 -0.38 3.04
N CYS A 298 9.08 -1.45 2.55
CA CYS A 298 9.79 -2.64 2.07
C CYS A 298 9.51 -2.86 0.59
N ARG A 299 10.56 -3.15 -0.19
CA ARG A 299 10.44 -3.45 -1.63
C ARG A 299 11.51 -4.42 -2.11
N ASN A 300 11.21 -5.24 -3.11
CA ASN A 300 12.18 -6.07 -3.80
C ASN A 300 12.88 -5.33 -4.97
N ALA A 301 13.81 -5.98 -5.65
CA ALA A 301 14.58 -5.42 -6.76
C ALA A 301 14.03 -5.79 -8.16
N ALA A 302 12.73 -6.13 -8.27
CA ALA A 302 12.17 -6.62 -9.52
C ALA A 302 12.19 -5.54 -10.63
N ARG A 303 12.70 -5.91 -11.82
CA ARG A 303 12.83 -4.99 -12.96
C ARG A 303 11.50 -4.43 -13.49
N ALA A 304 10.40 -5.13 -13.23
CA ALA A 304 9.06 -4.69 -13.56
C ALA A 304 8.50 -3.62 -12.59
N GLY A 305 9.31 -3.18 -11.63
CA GLY A 305 8.95 -2.31 -10.53
C GLY A 305 9.39 -2.97 -9.23
N PRO A 306 10.03 -2.26 -8.30
CA PRO A 306 10.15 -2.73 -6.93
C PRO A 306 8.75 -2.96 -6.34
N PHE A 307 8.42 -4.18 -5.93
CA PHE A 307 7.13 -4.52 -5.33
C PHE A 307 7.24 -4.69 -3.83
N GLY A 308 6.17 -4.41 -3.10
CA GLY A 308 6.08 -4.56 -1.66
C GLY A 308 4.98 -3.66 -1.09
N GLY A 309 5.37 -2.75 -0.21
CA GLY A 309 4.46 -1.75 0.36
C GLY A 309 5.15 -0.81 1.32
N CYS A 310 4.45 0.28 1.64
CA CYS A 310 4.64 0.96 2.91
C CYS A 310 3.68 0.39 3.95
N THR A 311 3.94 0.63 5.23
CA THR A 311 2.99 0.41 6.32
C THR A 311 3.31 1.36 7.48
N ALA A 312 2.31 1.64 8.30
CA ALA A 312 2.43 2.47 9.50
C ALA A 312 2.64 1.58 10.73
N VAL A 313 3.60 1.94 11.58
CA VAL A 313 3.87 1.28 12.86
C VAL A 313 4.13 2.31 13.94
N THR A 314 3.81 2.00 15.20
CA THR A 314 4.19 2.84 16.34
C THR A 314 5.52 2.43 16.94
N ASN A 315 6.06 3.33 17.79
CA ASN A 315 7.12 3.02 18.74
C ASN A 315 6.86 1.69 19.48
N ALA A 316 7.92 1.04 19.93
CA ALA A 316 7.80 -0.14 20.79
C ALA A 316 6.93 0.17 22.02
N GLN A 317 5.85 -0.59 22.18
CA GLN A 317 5.04 -0.60 23.39
C GLN A 317 5.16 -1.97 24.07
N PRO A 318 5.07 -2.04 25.41
CA PRO A 318 4.95 -3.31 26.10
C PRO A 318 3.81 -4.13 25.51
N ALA A 319 4.02 -5.43 25.30
CA ALA A 319 3.01 -6.29 24.70
C ALA A 319 1.74 -6.31 25.56
N ALA A 320 0.71 -5.57 25.13
CA ALA A 320 -0.58 -5.56 25.78
C ALA A 320 -1.21 -6.96 25.61
N ASN A 321 -1.40 -7.68 26.72
CA ASN A 321 -2.15 -8.93 26.72
C ASN A 321 -3.55 -8.64 26.16
N ALA A 322 -3.80 -9.11 24.94
CA ALA A 322 -4.88 -8.60 24.10
C ALA A 322 -6.27 -9.01 24.60
N LYS A 323 -6.83 -8.15 25.45
CA LYS A 323 -8.26 -7.86 25.46
C LYS A 323 -8.40 -6.35 25.67
N ARG A 324 -8.97 -5.64 24.70
CA ARG A 324 -9.43 -4.27 24.92
C ARG A 324 -10.42 -4.31 26.08
N GLU A 325 -10.02 -3.75 27.20
CA GLU A 325 -10.92 -3.53 28.32
C GLU A 325 -11.89 -2.43 27.88
N VAL A 326 -13.10 -2.85 27.46
CA VAL A 326 -14.19 -1.91 27.17
C VAL A 326 -14.45 -1.18 28.48
N THR A 327 -14.13 0.10 28.52
CA THR A 327 -14.31 0.90 29.74
C THR A 327 -15.79 0.91 30.12
N VAL A 328 -16.08 1.06 31.41
CA VAL A 328 -17.47 1.16 31.87
C VAL A 328 -18.22 2.28 31.14
N ALA A 329 -17.55 3.40 30.85
CA ALA A 329 -18.11 4.49 30.05
C ALA A 329 -18.43 4.12 28.59
N GLU A 330 -17.57 3.34 27.91
CA GLU A 330 -17.85 2.83 26.55
C GLU A 330 -19.04 1.85 26.56
N ALA A 331 -19.11 0.97 27.56
CA ALA A 331 -20.21 0.02 27.72
C ALA A 331 -21.54 0.73 28.05
N GLU A 332 -21.51 1.76 28.92
CA GLU A 332 -22.67 2.58 29.26
C GLU A 332 -23.15 3.41 28.07
N ALA A 333 -22.25 4.00 27.27
CA ALA A 333 -22.60 4.71 26.05
C ALA A 333 -23.27 3.79 25.01
N ALA A 334 -22.70 2.60 24.77
CA ALA A 334 -23.29 1.61 23.86
C ALA A 334 -24.65 1.08 24.35
N LEU A 335 -24.81 0.90 25.67
CA LEU A 335 -26.09 0.50 26.27
C LEU A 335 -27.14 1.61 26.18
N ALA A 336 -26.75 2.88 26.36
CA ALA A 336 -27.65 4.02 26.19
C ALA A 336 -28.17 4.09 24.74
N GLU A 337 -27.30 3.94 23.74
CA GLU A 337 -27.70 3.97 22.32
C GLU A 337 -28.67 2.83 21.96
N ASP A 338 -28.43 1.61 22.46
CA ASP A 338 -29.34 0.47 22.25
C ASP A 338 -30.70 0.68 22.95
N LEU A 339 -30.70 1.22 24.18
CA LEU A 339 -31.94 1.59 24.87
C LEU A 339 -32.75 2.65 24.10
N GLU A 340 -32.10 3.67 23.54
CA GLU A 340 -32.76 4.66 22.68
C GLU A 340 -33.35 4.00 21.42
N ARG A 341 -32.57 3.20 20.68
CA ARG A 341 -33.04 2.46 19.49
C ARG A 341 -34.27 1.60 19.81
N ARG A 342 -34.25 0.88 20.94
CA ARG A 342 -35.38 0.07 21.42
C ARG A 342 -36.60 0.92 21.74
N SER A 343 -36.42 2.07 22.39
CA SER A 343 -37.52 2.99 22.75
C SER A 343 -38.24 3.54 21.51
N VAL A 344 -37.49 3.94 20.48
CA VAL A 344 -38.03 4.44 19.20
C VAL A 344 -38.82 3.35 18.48
N ALA A 345 -38.31 2.11 18.46
CA ALA A 345 -39.01 0.97 17.88
C ALA A 345 -40.34 0.64 18.59
N VAL A 346 -40.39 0.75 19.92
CA VAL A 346 -41.62 0.56 20.72
C VAL A 346 -42.63 1.67 20.45
N ASN A 347 -42.19 2.93 20.44
CA ASN A 347 -43.08 4.07 20.16
C ASN A 347 -43.68 4.00 18.74
N LYS A 348 -42.89 3.60 17.73
CA LYS A 348 -43.38 3.37 16.36
C LYS A 348 -44.47 2.28 16.32
N LYS A 349 -44.29 1.16 17.04
CA LYS A 349 -45.32 0.10 17.15
C LYS A 349 -46.59 0.60 17.85
N ARG A 350 -46.47 1.39 18.93
CA ARG A 350 -47.62 1.96 19.66
C ARG A 350 -48.44 2.91 18.78
N TYR A 351 -47.77 3.77 18.01
CA TYR A 351 -48.40 4.74 17.11
C TYR A 351 -49.10 4.08 15.90
N VAL A 352 -48.56 2.97 15.37
CA VAL A 352 -49.25 2.19 14.34
C VAL A 352 -50.50 1.50 14.91
N LYS A 353 -50.42 0.94 16.14
CA LYS A 353 -51.55 0.24 16.77
C LYS A 353 -52.73 1.17 17.11
N SER A 354 -52.48 2.43 17.49
CA SER A 354 -53.55 3.41 17.75
C SER A 354 -54.26 3.85 16.47
N ARG A 355 -53.56 4.01 15.34
CA ARG A 355 -54.19 4.31 14.05
C ARG A 355 -55.15 3.21 13.57
N VAL A 356 -54.84 1.94 13.83
CA VAL A 356 -55.71 0.81 13.46
C VAL A 356 -56.98 0.74 14.33
N ALA A 357 -56.91 1.17 15.60
CA ALA A 357 -58.05 1.17 16.51
C ALA A 357 -59.10 2.26 16.20
N GLY A 358 -58.73 3.33 15.48
CA GLY A 358 -59.65 4.42 15.13
C GLY A 358 -60.54 4.17 13.90
N GLY A 359 -60.38 3.04 13.20
CA GLY A 359 -61.02 2.78 11.90
C GLY A 359 -62.29 1.92 11.91
N LYS A 360 -62.81 1.53 13.08
CA LYS A 360 -64.00 0.66 13.20
C LYS A 360 -64.90 1.07 14.37
N ALA A 361 -65.65 2.15 14.19
CA ALA A 361 -66.84 2.47 14.99
C ALA A 361 -67.79 3.33 14.14
N GLY A 362 -68.94 2.79 13.72
CA GLY A 362 -69.96 3.58 13.02
C GLY A 362 -70.73 2.90 11.89
N GLU A 363 -71.26 1.69 12.11
CA GLU A 363 -72.44 1.21 11.36
C GLU A 363 -73.13 0.11 12.18
N TRP A 364 -74.34 0.37 12.69
CA TRP A 364 -75.42 -0.56 13.09
C TRP A 364 -76.55 0.24 13.77
N ILE A 365 -77.58 0.55 12.96
CA ILE A 365 -79.01 0.89 13.22
C ILE A 365 -79.43 1.96 12.20
#